data_AF-A0A7C5Y1Q3-F1
#
_entry.id   AF-A0A7C5Y1Q3-F1
#
_cell.length_a   1.000
_cell.length_b   1.000
_cell.length_c   1.000
_cell.angle_alpha   90.00
_cell.angle_beta   90.00
_cell.angle_gamma   90.00
#
_symmetry.space_group_name_H-M   'P 1'
#
loop_
_entity.id
_entity.type
_entity.pdbx_description
1 polymer ?
#
loop_
_entity_poly.entity_id
_entity_poly.type
_entity_poly.pdbx_seq_one_letter_code
_entity_poly.pdbx_strand_id
1 'polypeptide(L)'
;MSSRNRVLGEELLNIISIIVIKKIVGFSTRSEEDFIKRSSLLREWFDKIIDMMSSIVVKKEDDKIYCRLCGSGPFTRKGFYLHLRRIHLEEIKDVLDNEFRLYIYSETKSLYKRS
;
A
#
# COMPACT_ATOMS: atom_id res chain seq x y z
N MET A 1 15.39 3.39 -18.79
CA MET A 1 14.59 3.84 -17.64
C MET A 1 13.38 4.57 -18.18
N SER A 2 12.25 3.88 -18.33
CA SER A 2 11.00 4.53 -18.74
C SER A 2 10.49 5.34 -17.56
N SER A 3 10.31 6.64 -17.74
CA SER A 3 9.58 7.49 -16.81
C SER A 3 8.14 6.98 -16.75
N ARG A 4 7.88 5.99 -15.89
CA ARG A 4 6.51 5.52 -15.62
C ARG A 4 5.72 6.73 -15.15
N ASN A 5 4.66 7.07 -15.88
CA ASN A 5 3.82 8.22 -15.60
C ASN A 5 2.96 7.93 -14.36
N ARG A 6 3.56 8.02 -13.17
CA ARG A 6 2.92 7.79 -11.87
C ARG A 6 1.88 8.87 -11.61
N VAL A 7 0.76 8.49 -11.01
CA VAL A 7 -0.23 9.45 -10.49
C VAL A 7 0.27 10.05 -9.19
N LEU A 8 0.80 9.20 -8.31
CA LEU A 8 1.45 9.64 -7.09
C LEU A 8 2.90 10.00 -7.40
N GLY A 9 3.33 11.21 -7.03
CA GLY A 9 4.74 11.58 -7.10
C GLY A 9 5.62 10.57 -6.36
N GLU A 10 6.82 10.30 -6.87
CA GLU A 10 7.68 9.22 -6.39
C GLU A 10 7.99 9.31 -4.89
N GLU A 11 8.22 10.51 -4.35
CA GLU A 11 8.44 10.72 -2.91
C GLU A 11 7.21 10.33 -2.06
N LEU A 12 6.03 10.78 -2.50
CA LEU A 12 4.77 10.47 -1.83
C LEU A 12 4.48 8.96 -1.90
N LEU A 13 4.70 8.34 -3.05
CA LEU A 13 4.51 6.91 -3.24
C LEU A 13 5.47 6.09 -2.36
N ASN A 14 6.72 6.52 -2.21
CA ASN A 14 7.67 5.89 -1.27
C ASN A 14 7.18 5.97 0.18
N ILE A 15 6.74 7.16 0.62
CA ILE A 15 6.24 7.36 1.98
C ILE A 15 5.03 6.46 2.24
N ILE A 16 4.02 6.51 1.37
CA ILE A 16 2.81 5.70 1.50
C ILE A 16 3.16 4.22 1.51
N SER A 17 4.03 3.75 0.60
CA SER A 17 4.44 2.34 0.53
C SER A 17 5.04 1.86 1.85
N ILE A 18 5.91 2.67 2.49
CA ILE A 18 6.51 2.30 3.78
C ILE A 18 5.44 2.21 4.87
N ILE A 19 4.48 3.14 4.91
CA ILE A 19 3.40 3.15 5.90
C ILE A 19 2.49 1.93 5.69
N VAL A 20 2.10 1.64 4.44
CA VAL A 20 1.31 0.45 4.07
C VAL A 20 2.02 -0.82 4.51
N ILE A 21 3.31 -0.99 4.18
CA ILE A 21 4.10 -2.17 4.56
C ILE A 21 4.14 -2.32 6.08
N LYS A 22 4.39 -1.23 6.82
CA LYS A 22 4.38 -1.27 8.28
C LYS A 22 3.01 -1.73 8.82
N LYS A 23 1.92 -1.20 8.27
CA LYS A 23 0.54 -1.54 8.67
C LYS A 23 0.21 -3.00 8.44
N ILE A 24 0.42 -3.51 7.23
CA ILE A 24 0.06 -4.91 6.88
C ILE A 24 0.90 -5.93 7.66
N VAL A 25 2.11 -5.54 8.09
CA VAL A 25 2.98 -6.36 8.97
C VAL A 25 2.57 -6.25 10.45
N GLY A 26 1.78 -5.24 10.83
CA GLY A 26 1.32 -5.02 12.20
C GLY A 26 2.25 -4.15 13.06
N PHE A 27 3.01 -3.24 12.46
CA PHE A 27 3.72 -2.18 13.18
C PHE A 27 2.82 -0.95 13.43
N SER A 28 3.11 -0.20 14.49
CA SER A 28 2.48 1.09 14.74
C SER A 28 2.99 2.14 13.75
N THR A 29 2.07 2.92 13.21
CA THR A 29 2.30 3.96 12.19
C THR A 29 1.55 5.25 12.52
N ARG A 30 1.12 5.42 13.78
CA ARG A 30 0.21 6.50 14.19
C ARG A 30 0.72 7.89 13.78
N SER A 31 2.01 8.15 14.01
CA SER A 31 2.66 9.42 13.63
C SER A 31 2.77 9.64 12.14
N GLU A 32 3.01 8.59 11.36
CA GLU A 32 3.18 8.67 9.91
C GLU A 32 1.84 8.76 9.16
N GLU A 33 0.79 8.14 9.70
CA GLU A 33 -0.57 8.21 9.17
C GLU A 33 -1.18 9.61 9.27
N ASP A 34 -0.78 10.40 10.28
CA ASP A 34 -1.32 11.76 10.47
C ASP A 34 -1.09 12.65 9.25
N PHE A 35 0.00 12.42 8.51
CA PHE A 35 0.24 13.10 7.24
C PHE A 35 -0.80 12.73 6.18
N ILE A 36 -1.04 11.43 5.97
CA ILE A 36 -2.02 10.92 4.99
C ILE A 36 -3.43 11.43 5.34
N LYS A 37 -3.77 11.36 6.63
CA LYS A 37 -5.08 11.68 7.15
C LYS A 37 -5.45 13.16 7.01
N ARG A 38 -4.50 14.07 6.81
CA ARG A 38 -4.79 15.49 6.54
C ARG A 38 -5.50 15.70 5.19
N SER A 39 -5.35 14.78 4.25
CA SER A 39 -6.10 14.77 2.99
C SER A 39 -7.31 13.85 3.10
N SER A 40 -8.52 14.36 2.88
CA SER A 40 -9.75 13.56 2.85
C SER A 40 -9.69 12.48 1.75
N LEU A 41 -9.23 12.87 0.55
CA LEU A 41 -9.06 11.96 -0.58
C LEU A 41 -8.10 10.81 -0.27
N LEU A 42 -6.93 11.12 0.29
CA LEU A 42 -5.94 10.08 0.60
C LEU A 42 -6.40 9.20 1.76
N ARG A 43 -7.10 9.77 2.76
CA ARG A 43 -7.60 9.02 3.91
C ARG A 43 -8.54 7.89 3.48
N GLU A 44 -9.57 8.21 2.70
CA GLU A 44 -10.58 7.22 2.28
C GLU A 44 -10.01 6.12 1.40
N TRP A 45 -9.11 6.48 0.48
CA TRP A 45 -8.37 5.52 -0.32
C TRP A 45 -7.44 4.65 0.54
N PHE A 46 -6.71 5.26 1.48
CA PHE A 46 -5.73 4.58 2.29
C PHE A 46 -6.34 3.53 3.22
N ASP A 47 -7.48 3.82 3.86
CA ASP A 47 -8.11 2.83 4.73
C ASP A 47 -8.52 1.57 3.93
N LYS A 48 -9.02 1.73 2.70
CA LYS A 48 -9.35 0.62 1.78
C LYS A 48 -8.10 -0.14 1.31
N ILE A 49 -7.01 0.59 1.01
CA ILE A 49 -5.81 -0.02 0.44
C ILE A 49 -5.09 -0.93 1.44
N ILE A 50 -5.13 -0.62 2.74
CA ILE A 50 -4.49 -1.44 3.76
C ILE A 50 -5.07 -2.85 3.81
N ASP A 51 -6.39 -2.97 3.82
CA ASP A 51 -7.07 -4.27 3.88
C ASP A 51 -6.82 -5.09 2.61
N MET A 52 -6.92 -4.43 1.46
CA MET A 52 -6.62 -5.05 0.16
C MET A 52 -5.17 -5.56 0.12
N MET A 53 -4.19 -4.71 0.45
CA MET A 53 -2.78 -5.08 0.44
C MET A 53 -2.46 -6.18 1.44
N SER A 54 -3.09 -6.18 2.60
CA SER A 54 -2.96 -7.27 3.59
C SER A 54 -3.37 -8.60 2.97
N SER A 55 -4.50 -8.64 2.25
CA SER A 55 -5.01 -9.86 1.60
C SER A 55 -4.13 -10.36 0.45
N ILE A 56 -3.50 -9.44 -0.30
CA ILE A 56 -2.67 -9.75 -1.48
C ILE A 56 -1.27 -10.18 -1.06
N VAL A 57 -0.71 -9.58 -0.01
CA VAL A 57 0.72 -9.72 0.33
C VAL A 57 0.93 -10.73 1.46
N VAL A 58 0.02 -10.82 2.43
CA VAL A 58 0.24 -11.55 3.68
C VAL A 58 -0.51 -12.88 3.68
N LYS A 59 0.22 -13.98 3.86
CA LYS A 59 -0.36 -15.28 4.19
C LYS A 59 0.01 -15.63 5.62
N LYS A 60 -1.00 -15.96 6.42
CA LYS A 60 -0.81 -16.46 7.79
C LYS A 60 -1.21 -17.93 7.80
N GLU A 61 -0.31 -18.77 8.29
CA GLU A 61 -0.59 -20.18 8.61
C GLU A 61 -0.16 -20.38 10.05
N ASP A 62 -1.12 -20.71 10.92
CA ASP A 62 -0.93 -20.67 12.38
C ASP A 62 -0.31 -19.32 12.82
N ASP A 63 0.79 -19.37 13.57
CA ASP A 63 1.55 -18.19 14.01
C ASP A 63 2.68 -17.77 13.05
N LYS A 64 2.72 -18.35 11.83
CA LYS A 64 3.77 -18.07 10.84
C LYS A 64 3.29 -17.12 9.75
N ILE A 65 4.19 -16.23 9.32
CA ILE A 65 3.93 -15.24 8.28
C ILE A 65 4.70 -15.63 7.01
N TYR A 66 4.00 -15.66 5.88
CA TYR A 66 4.56 -15.92 4.56
C TYR A 66 4.22 -14.79 3.59
N CYS A 67 5.08 -14.59 2.59
CA CYS A 67 4.83 -13.68 1.49
C CYS A 67 3.95 -14.37 0.43
N ARG A 68 2.78 -13.82 0.13
CA ARG A 68 1.94 -14.31 -0.97
C ARG A 68 2.52 -14.01 -2.36
N LEU A 69 3.33 -12.95 -2.48
CA LEU A 69 3.88 -12.53 -3.77
C LEU A 69 4.91 -13.52 -4.32
N CYS A 70 5.74 -14.11 -3.45
CA CYS A 70 6.80 -15.04 -3.85
C CYS A 70 6.78 -16.39 -3.14
N GLY A 71 5.83 -16.63 -2.23
CA GLY A 71 5.73 -17.86 -1.44
C GLY A 71 6.80 -18.03 -0.35
N SER A 72 7.73 -17.07 -0.20
CA SER A 72 8.81 -17.17 0.78
C SER A 72 8.30 -17.10 2.23
N GLY A 73 9.03 -17.74 3.14
CA GLY A 73 8.78 -17.73 4.58
C GLY A 73 9.17 -19.07 5.22
N PRO A 74 8.86 -19.26 6.52
CA PRO A 74 8.17 -18.33 7.40
C PRO A 74 9.07 -17.16 7.85
N PHE A 75 8.46 -16.00 8.10
CA PHE A 75 9.13 -14.79 8.56
C PHE A 75 8.69 -14.38 9.97
N THR A 76 9.60 -13.75 10.71
CA THR A 76 9.21 -12.88 11.83
C THR A 76 8.57 -11.59 11.29
N ARG A 77 7.82 -10.83 12.11
CA ARG A 77 7.30 -9.51 11.71
C ARG A 77 8.38 -8.59 11.14
N LYS A 78 9.52 -8.47 11.84
CA LYS A 78 10.66 -7.65 11.36
C LYS A 78 11.26 -8.21 10.07
N GLY A 79 11.40 -9.52 9.96
CA GLY A 79 11.90 -10.18 8.74
C GLY A 79 10.99 -9.92 7.54
N PHE A 80 9.69 -10.02 7.74
CA PHE A 80 8.71 -9.82 6.67
C PHE A 80 8.69 -8.36 6.18
N TYR A 81 8.74 -7.39 7.10
CA TYR A 81 8.90 -5.98 6.74
C TYR A 81 10.16 -5.72 5.89
N LEU A 82 11.30 -6.28 6.29
CA LEU A 82 12.54 -6.12 5.53
C LEU A 82 12.47 -6.80 4.17
N HIS A 83 11.85 -7.98 4.10
CA HIS A 83 11.62 -8.70 2.85
C HIS A 83 10.79 -7.86 1.87
N LEU A 84 9.63 -7.35 2.29
CA LEU A 84 8.78 -6.52 1.45
C LEU A 84 9.51 -5.26 0.96
N ARG A 85 10.28 -4.59 1.83
CA ARG A 85 11.04 -3.39 1.45
C ARG A 85 12.20 -3.64 0.48
N ARG A 86 12.83 -4.81 0.53
CA ARG A 86 14.03 -5.11 -0.26
C ARG A 86 13.72 -5.84 -1.56
N ILE A 87 12.68 -6.66 -1.55
CA ILE A 87 12.37 -7.57 -2.64
C ILE A 87 11.15 -7.10 -3.44
N HIS A 88 10.10 -6.60 -2.77
CA HIS A 88 8.80 -6.33 -3.41
C HIS A 88 8.37 -4.85 -3.35
N LEU A 89 9.29 -3.92 -3.08
CA LEU A 89 8.93 -2.52 -2.91
C LEU A 89 8.33 -1.92 -4.19
N GLU A 90 8.92 -2.23 -5.34
CA GLU A 90 8.46 -1.68 -6.62
C GLU A 90 7.11 -2.27 -7.04
N GLU A 91 6.88 -3.55 -6.82
CA GLU A 91 5.58 -4.19 -7.07
C GLU A 91 4.49 -3.60 -6.16
N ILE A 92 4.82 -3.33 -4.89
CA ILE A 92 3.91 -2.65 -3.97
C ILE A 92 3.60 -1.23 -4.46
N LYS A 93 4.61 -0.46 -4.88
CA LYS A 93 4.40 0.87 -5.46
C LYS A 93 3.52 0.83 -6.71
N ASP A 94 3.73 -0.17 -7.57
CA ASP A 94 2.95 -0.37 -8.79
C ASP A 94 1.47 -0.62 -8.48
N VAL A 95 1.18 -1.47 -7.50
CA VAL A 95 -0.20 -1.72 -7.05
C VAL A 95 -0.81 -0.46 -6.45
N LEU A 96 -0.09 0.23 -5.56
CA LEU A 96 -0.61 1.44 -4.90
C LEU A 96 -0.90 2.58 -5.91
N ASP A 97 -0.02 2.83 -6.87
CA ASP A 97 -0.24 3.86 -7.88
C ASP A 97 -1.42 3.54 -8.80
N ASN A 98 -1.57 2.27 -9.20
CA ASN A 98 -2.70 1.84 -10.02
C ASN A 98 -4.03 1.95 -9.26
N GLU A 99 -4.09 1.47 -8.03
CA GLU A 99 -5.31 1.56 -7.23
C GLU A 99 -5.69 3.02 -6.95
N PHE A 100 -4.71 3.90 -6.71
CA PHE A 100 -4.98 5.31 -6.56
C PHE A 100 -5.51 5.95 -7.85
N ARG A 101 -4.98 5.56 -9.01
CA ARG A 101 -5.50 5.99 -10.32
C ARG A 101 -6.95 5.59 -10.51
N LEU A 102 -7.29 4.34 -10.19
CA LEU A 102 -8.66 3.83 -10.27
C LEU A 102 -9.60 4.57 -9.32
N TYR A 103 -9.14 4.84 -8.10
CA TYR A 103 -9.88 5.61 -7.11
C TYR A 103 -10.19 7.04 -7.59
N ILE A 104 -9.20 7.77 -8.11
CA ILE A 104 -9.45 9.12 -8.66
C ILE A 104 -10.44 9.05 -9.83
N TYR A 105 -10.31 8.05 -10.70
CA TYR A 105 -11.23 7.88 -11.82
C TYR A 105 -12.68 7.62 -11.36
N SER A 106 -12.88 6.81 -10.31
CA SER A 106 -14.22 6.59 -9.76
C SER A 106 -14.79 7.85 -9.11
N GLU A 107 -13.98 8.58 -8.35
CA GLU A 107 -14.41 9.81 -7.68
C GLU A 107 -14.82 10.89 -8.69
N THR A 108 -13.98 11.13 -9.70
CA THR A 108 -14.26 12.10 -10.78
C THR A 108 -15.52 11.74 -11.58
N LYS A 109 -15.68 10.46 -11.96
CA LYS A 109 -16.89 9.99 -12.65
C LYS A 109 -18.17 10.19 -11.81
N SER A 110 -18.07 10.08 -10.49
CA SER A 110 -19.22 10.31 -9.60
C SER A 110 -19.69 11.77 -9.63
N LEU A 111 -18.76 12.72 -9.76
CA LEU A 111 -19.06 14.16 -9.82
C LEU A 111 -19.82 14.51 -11.11
N TYR A 112 -19.37 14.01 -12.26
CA TYR A 112 -20.03 14.26 -13.54
C TYR A 112 -21.41 13.60 -13.69
N LYS A 113 -21.72 12.56 -12.90
CA LYS A 113 -23.07 11.95 -12.88
C LYS A 113 -24.08 12.69 -12.01
N ARG A 114 -23.62 13.62 -11.16
CA ARG A 114 -24.47 14.44 -10.29
C ARG A 114 -24.75 15.84 -10.89
N SER A 115 -24.19 16.13 -12.06
CA SER A 115 -24.42 17.33 -12.87
C SER A 115 -25.55 17.07 -13.87
#